data_AF-A0A0R3RCR4-F1
#
_entry.id   AF-A0A0R3RCR4-F1
#
_cell.length_a   1.000
_cell.length_b   1.000
_cell.length_c   1.000
_cell.angle_alpha   90.00
_cell.angle_beta   90.00
_cell.angle_gamma   90.00
#
_symmetry.space_group_name_H-M   'P 1'
#
loop_
_entity.id
_entity.type
_entity.pdbx_description
1 polymer ?
#
loop_
_entity_poly.entity_id
_entity_poly.type
_entity_poly.pdbx_seq_one_letter_code
_entity_poly.pdbx_strand_id
1 'polypeptide(L)'
;MPISKECRLAQFVDDMIERLRSSDRWKTQNYPMHTTLAKVDKALYPDLITVDLLAEELEICKKCLAQSGSPLVFSNNDLHEGNLLLRDGIKITDQGLIGRKDDEDPIILIDYEYGCYYYR
;
A
#
# COMPACT_ATOMS: atom_id res chain seq x y z
N MET A 1 23.58 -3.70 4.77
CA MET A 1 22.67 -4.24 5.80
C MET A 1 21.79 -5.29 5.16
N PRO A 2 21.60 -6.47 5.77
CA PRO A 2 20.58 -7.41 5.31
C PRO A 2 19.18 -6.81 5.48
N ILE A 3 18.29 -7.04 4.51
CA ILE A 3 16.87 -6.64 4.59
C ILE A 3 16.16 -7.63 5.51
N SER A 4 15.48 -7.14 6.56
CA SER A 4 14.69 -7.99 7.46
C SER A 4 13.56 -8.68 6.69
N LYS A 5 13.33 -9.97 6.98
CA LYS A 5 12.23 -10.76 6.42
C LYS A 5 10.91 -10.63 7.19
N GLU A 6 10.87 -9.74 8.17
CA GLU A 6 9.67 -9.46 8.96
C GLU A 6 8.66 -8.65 8.15
N CYS A 7 7.38 -8.80 8.48
CA CYS A 7 6.29 -8.04 7.90
C CYS A 7 6.36 -6.56 8.33
N ARG A 8 7.12 -5.74 7.58
CA ARG A 8 7.48 -4.37 7.99
C ARG A 8 6.44 -3.32 7.68
N LEU A 9 5.62 -3.50 6.65
CA LEU A 9 4.63 -2.48 6.28
C LEU A 9 3.64 -2.22 7.41
N ALA A 10 3.21 -3.27 8.11
CA ALA A 10 2.34 -3.15 9.29
C ALA A 10 2.96 -2.28 10.38
N GLN A 11 4.27 -2.42 10.61
CA GLN A 11 5.00 -1.65 11.61
C GLN A 11 5.14 -0.17 11.22
N PHE A 12 5.34 0.15 9.94
CA PHE A 12 5.34 1.54 9.48
C PHE A 12 4.00 2.24 9.72
N VAL A 13 2.89 1.52 9.57
CA VAL A 13 1.55 2.07 9.85
C VAL A 13 1.34 2.23 11.35
N ASP A 14 1.85 1.32 12.19
CA ASP A 14 1.82 1.49 13.65
C ASP A 14 2.55 2.75 14.10
N ASP A 15 3.78 2.95 13.61
CA ASP A 15 4.57 4.16 13.88
C ASP A 15 3.84 5.44 13.38
N MET A 16 3.03 5.33 12.32
CA MET A 16 2.21 6.43 11.84
C MET A 16 1.05 6.73 12.78
N ILE A 17 0.32 5.72 13.27
CA ILE A 17 -0.77 5.89 14.24
C ILE A 17 -0.23 6.53 15.53
N GLU A 18 0.92 6.06 16.03
CA GLU A 18 1.55 6.66 17.22
C GLU A 18 1.89 8.14 17.01
N ARG A 19 2.47 8.49 15.86
CA ARG A 19 2.75 9.89 15.50
C ARG A 19 1.48 10.73 15.43
N LEU A 20 0.41 10.22 14.82
CA LEU A 20 -0.88 10.91 14.77
C LEU A 20 -1.45 11.15 16.17
N ARG A 21 -1.40 10.15 17.06
CA ARG A 21 -1.84 10.28 18.46
C ARG A 21 -1.03 11.31 19.26
N SER A 22 0.26 11.43 18.96
CA SER A 22 1.16 12.38 19.61
C SER A 22 0.97 13.83 19.14
N SER A 23 0.28 14.04 18.02
CA SER A 23 0.06 15.36 17.44
C SER A 23 -1.19 16.03 18.00
N ASP A 24 -1.05 17.22 18.57
CA ASP A 24 -2.16 17.99 19.15
C ASP A 24 -3.31 18.25 18.16
N ARG A 25 -2.95 18.44 16.88
CA ARG A 25 -3.91 18.66 15.78
C ARG A 25 -4.84 17.45 15.61
N TRP A 26 -4.28 16.25 15.62
CA TRP A 26 -5.01 15.03 15.28
C TRP A 26 -5.65 14.38 16.51
N LYS A 27 -5.07 14.59 17.70
CA LYS A 27 -5.58 14.05 18.97
C LYS A 27 -6.92 14.64 19.39
N THR A 28 -7.19 15.89 19.03
CA THR A 28 -8.37 16.64 19.51
C THR A 28 -9.45 16.82 18.44
N GLN A 29 -9.13 16.52 17.18
CA GLN A 29 -10.00 16.80 16.05
C GLN A 29 -10.68 15.52 15.55
N ASN A 30 -12.01 15.53 15.54
CA ASN A 30 -12.82 14.53 14.87
C ASN A 30 -13.17 15.03 13.46
N TYR A 31 -13.00 14.18 12.45
CA TYR A 31 -13.24 14.55 11.06
C TYR A 31 -14.55 13.95 10.55
N PRO A 32 -15.50 14.75 10.03
CA PRO A 32 -16.71 14.20 9.44
C PRO A 32 -16.40 13.23 8.29
N MET A 33 -17.05 12.07 8.28
CA MET A 33 -16.89 11.08 7.22
C MET A 33 -17.74 11.45 6.01
N HIS A 34 -17.10 11.51 4.84
CA HIS A 34 -17.75 11.81 3.58
C HIS A 34 -17.53 10.68 2.57
N THR A 35 -18.61 10.18 1.99
CA THR A 35 -18.55 9.29 0.84
C THR A 35 -18.61 10.16 -0.42
N THR A 36 -17.57 10.12 -1.26
CA THR A 36 -17.49 10.99 -2.45
C THR A 36 -18.15 10.34 -3.66
N LEU A 37 -17.68 9.16 -4.05
CA LEU A 37 -18.10 8.47 -5.27
C LEU A 37 -18.95 7.21 -5.01
N ALA A 38 -18.93 6.68 -3.80
CA ALA A 38 -19.65 5.46 -3.43
C ALA A 38 -20.98 5.79 -2.74
N LYS A 39 -22.09 5.22 -3.23
CA LYS A 39 -23.36 5.19 -2.50
C LYS A 39 -23.32 4.03 -1.51
N VAL A 40 -22.94 4.34 -0.28
CA VAL A 40 -22.84 3.36 0.81
C VAL A 40 -24.00 3.58 1.77
N ASP A 41 -24.61 2.50 2.27
CA ASP A 41 -25.59 2.58 3.35
C ASP A 41 -24.96 3.27 4.56
N LYS A 42 -25.68 4.24 5.15
CA LYS A 42 -25.22 4.99 6.31
C LYS A 42 -24.91 4.09 7.51
N ALA A 43 -25.55 2.92 7.61
CA ALA A 43 -25.28 1.95 8.66
C ALA A 43 -23.88 1.30 8.56
N LEU A 44 -23.19 1.42 7.42
CA LEU A 44 -21.90 0.74 7.17
C LEU A 44 -20.68 1.64 7.39
N TYR A 45 -20.87 2.91 7.78
CA TYR A 45 -19.75 3.80 8.06
C TYR A 45 -20.06 4.79 9.19
N PRO A 46 -19.06 5.21 9.97
CA PRO A 46 -19.28 6.10 11.10
C PRO A 46 -19.55 7.54 10.66
N ASP A 47 -20.12 8.35 11.55
CA ASP A 47 -20.29 9.79 11.30
C ASP A 47 -18.98 10.57 11.34
N LEU A 48 -18.05 10.12 12.18
CA LEU A 48 -16.78 10.77 12.45
C LEU A 48 -15.64 9.78 12.32
N ILE A 49 -14.53 10.25 11.76
CA ILE A 49 -13.25 9.56 11.72
C ILE A 49 -12.37 10.11 12.84
N THR A 50 -11.87 9.19 13.67
CA THR A 50 -10.93 9.47 14.76
C THR A 50 -9.69 8.60 14.57
N VAL A 51 -8.57 8.99 15.20
CA VAL A 51 -7.34 8.18 15.15
C VAL A 51 -7.55 6.81 15.79
N ASP A 52 -8.40 6.72 16.83
CA ASP A 52 -8.71 5.44 17.47
C ASP A 52 -9.52 4.51 16.57
N LEU A 53 -10.51 5.05 15.84
CA LEU A 53 -11.22 4.28 14.83
C LEU A 53 -10.26 3.74 13.75
N LEU A 54 -9.34 4.58 13.25
CA LEU A 54 -8.35 4.15 12.26
C LEU A 54 -7.42 3.05 12.82
N ALA A 55 -7.07 3.12 14.10
CA ALA A 55 -6.28 2.08 14.75
C ALA A 55 -7.06 0.76 14.89
N GLU A 56 -8.35 0.81 15.21
CA GLU A 56 -9.22 -0.38 15.24
C GLU A 56 -9.34 -1.04 13.86
N GLU A 57 -9.58 -0.25 12.81
CA GLU A 57 -9.64 -0.75 11.43
C GLU A 57 -8.30 -1.34 10.97
N LEU A 58 -7.17 -0.75 11.37
CA LEU A 58 -5.84 -1.29 11.10
C LEU A 58 -5.66 -2.66 11.75
N GLU A 59 -6.09 -2.84 13.00
CA GLU A 59 -6.02 -4.13 13.69
C GLU A 59 -6.90 -5.19 13.03
N ILE A 60 -8.06 -4.81 12.51
CA ILE A 60 -8.91 -5.71 11.70
C ILE A 60 -8.15 -6.12 10.43
N CYS A 61 -7.58 -5.16 9.69
CA CYS A 61 -6.78 -5.43 8.49
C CYS A 61 -5.63 -6.40 8.76
N LYS A 62 -4.87 -6.19 9.84
CA LYS A 62 -3.76 -7.08 10.23
C LYS A 62 -4.23 -8.51 10.49
N LYS A 63 -5.34 -8.69 11.19
CA LYS A 63 -5.92 -10.03 11.47
C LYS A 63 -6.35 -10.72 10.18
N CYS A 64 -7.02 -10.00 9.28
CA CYS A 64 -7.44 -10.54 7.98
C CYS A 64 -6.23 -10.97 7.14
N LEU A 65 -5.19 -10.13 7.07
CA LEU A 65 -3.98 -10.43 6.31
C LEU A 65 -3.22 -11.62 6.89
N ALA A 66 -3.11 -11.73 8.21
CA ALA A 66 -2.50 -12.88 8.87
C ALA A 66 -3.22 -14.20 8.56
N GLN A 67 -4.54 -14.15 8.29
CA GLN A 67 -5.34 -15.32 7.92
C GLN A 67 -5.41 -15.58 6.41
N SER A 68 -4.87 -14.70 5.57
CA SER A 68 -4.96 -14.79 4.11
C SER A 68 -4.29 -16.03 3.51
N GLY A 69 -3.33 -16.63 4.23
CA GLY A 69 -2.47 -17.70 3.69
C GLY A 69 -1.48 -17.21 2.62
N SER A 70 -1.40 -15.89 2.37
CA SER A 70 -0.45 -15.31 1.44
C SER A 70 0.98 -15.42 2.02
N PRO A 71 1.97 -15.90 1.26
CA PRO A 71 3.36 -15.94 1.72
C PRO A 71 3.95 -14.54 1.84
N LEU A 72 4.85 -14.37 2.81
CA LEU A 72 5.69 -13.18 2.92
C LEU A 72 6.82 -13.24 1.88
N VAL A 73 6.91 -12.22 1.03
CA VAL A 73 7.93 -12.05 0.00
C VAL A 73 8.47 -10.63 0.02
N PHE A 74 9.62 -10.39 -0.59
CA PHE A 74 10.09 -9.02 -0.82
C PHE A 74 9.20 -8.36 -1.89
N SER A 75 8.43 -7.36 -1.48
CA SER A 75 7.47 -6.65 -2.31
C SER A 75 7.89 -5.19 -2.46
N ASN A 76 7.60 -4.58 -3.61
CA ASN A 76 7.83 -3.15 -3.86
C ASN A 76 6.84 -2.26 -3.08
N ASN A 77 5.59 -2.71 -2.93
CA ASN A 77 4.48 -2.05 -2.23
C ASN A 77 3.97 -0.72 -2.83
N ASP A 78 4.53 -0.29 -3.97
CA ASP A 78 4.11 0.94 -4.65
C ASP A 78 4.11 0.77 -6.19
N LEU A 79 3.41 -0.28 -6.63
CA LEU A 79 3.32 -0.65 -8.04
C LEU A 79 2.27 0.21 -8.77
N HIS A 80 2.66 1.41 -9.18
CA HIS A 80 1.87 2.27 -10.06
C HIS A 80 2.64 2.60 -11.35
N GLU A 81 1.97 3.19 -12.34
CA GLU A 81 2.49 3.41 -13.69
C GLU A 81 3.76 4.27 -13.74
N GLY A 82 3.97 5.15 -12.74
CA GLY A 82 5.16 5.99 -12.64
C GLY A 82 6.43 5.21 -12.28
N ASN A 83 6.27 4.08 -11.59
CA ASN A 83 7.39 3.22 -11.18
C ASN A 83 7.69 2.10 -12.20
N LEU A 84 6.95 2.04 -13.31
CA LEU A 84 7.14 1.08 -14.39
C LEU A 84 7.77 1.75 -15.60
N LEU A 85 9.06 1.49 -15.82
CA LEU A 85 9.79 2.00 -16.97
C LEU A 85 9.83 1.01 -18.11
N LEU A 86 9.66 1.51 -19.33
CA LEU A 86 9.91 0.74 -20.55
C LEU A 86 11.39 0.90 -20.95
N ARG A 87 12.08 -0.21 -21.23
CA ARG A 87 13.46 -0.15 -21.73
C ARG A 87 13.53 0.56 -23.08
N ASP A 88 14.66 1.21 -23.32
CA ASP A 88 14.92 1.89 -24.59
C ASP A 88 14.88 0.90 -25.77
N GLY A 89 14.39 1.36 -26.91
CA GLY A 89 14.18 0.55 -28.11
C GLY A 89 12.94 -0.35 -28.08
N ILE A 90 12.25 -0.48 -26.96
CA ILE A 90 10.99 -1.24 -26.86
C ILE A 90 9.81 -0.33 -27.15
N LYS A 91 8.85 -0.83 -27.92
CA LYS A 91 7.61 -0.12 -28.26
C LYS A 91 6.39 -0.91 -27.81
N ILE A 92 5.44 -0.22 -27.20
CA ILE A 92 4.11 -0.74 -26.90
C ILE A 92 3.25 -0.55 -28.15
N THR A 93 2.65 -1.63 -28.63
CA THR A 93 1.75 -1.63 -29.80
C THR A 93 0.50 -2.46 -29.50
N ASP A 94 -0.49 -2.41 -30.39
CA ASP A 94 -1.72 -3.22 -30.25
C ASP A 94 -1.47 -4.74 -30.26
N GLN A 95 -0.31 -5.17 -30.79
CA GLN A 95 0.11 -6.58 -30.82
C GLN A 95 0.99 -6.97 -29.62
N GLY A 96 1.24 -6.03 -28.69
CA GLY A 96 2.11 -6.20 -27.53
C GLY A 96 3.43 -5.43 -27.64
N LEU A 97 4.45 -5.94 -26.94
CA LEU A 97 5.78 -5.31 -26.84
C LEU A 97 6.68 -5.74 -28.00
N ILE A 98 7.16 -4.77 -28.79
CA ILE A 98 8.08 -4.98 -29.92
C ILE A 98 9.48 -4.50 -29.54
N GLY A 99 10.52 -5.20 -30.00
CA GLY A 99 11.92 -4.83 -29.74
C GLY A 99 12.51 -5.49 -28.48
N ARG A 100 11.77 -6.42 -27.86
CA ARG A 100 12.26 -7.23 -26.74
C ARG A 100 13.40 -8.14 -27.21
N LYS A 101 14.48 -8.19 -26.42
CA LYS A 101 15.49 -9.25 -26.50
C LYS A 101 15.09 -10.39 -25.55
N ASP A 102 15.37 -11.62 -25.93
CA ASP A 102 14.91 -12.81 -25.18
C ASP A 102 15.49 -12.90 -23.76
N ASP A 103 16.62 -12.24 -23.50
CA ASP A 103 17.37 -12.25 -22.24
C ASP A 103 17.09 -11.06 -21.32
N GLU A 104 16.27 -10.09 -21.75
CA GLU A 104 15.96 -8.88 -20.99
C GLU A 104 14.46 -8.72 -20.75
N ASP A 105 14.08 -8.42 -19.51
CA ASP A 105 12.71 -8.02 -19.19
C ASP A 105 12.43 -6.63 -19.76
N PRO A 106 11.34 -6.47 -20.53
CA PRO A 106 11.08 -5.23 -21.26
C PRO A 106 10.65 -4.07 -20.35
N ILE A 107 10.15 -4.40 -19.16
CA ILE A 107 9.66 -3.46 -18.16
C ILE A 107 10.56 -3.57 -16.93
N ILE A 108 10.99 -2.42 -16.42
CA ILE A 108 11.77 -2.31 -15.20
C ILE A 108 10.90 -1.69 -14.13
N LEU A 109 10.77 -2.38 -13.00
CA LEU A 109 10.23 -1.78 -11.79
C LEU A 109 11.35 -1.03 -11.06
N ILE A 110 11.14 0.27 -10.88
CA ILE A 110 12.03 1.14 -10.11
C ILE A 110 11.38 1.53 -8.79
N ASP A 111 12.06 2.40 -8.05
CA ASP A 111 11.59 3.05 -6.83
C ASP A 111 11.03 2.10 -5.76
N TYR A 112 11.94 1.63 -4.90
CA TYR A 112 11.62 0.74 -3.78
C TYR A 112 11.54 1.52 -2.46
N GLU A 113 11.07 2.78 -2.47
CA GLU A 113 10.90 3.60 -1.26
C GLU A 113 10.09 2.85 -0.17
N TYR A 114 9.04 2.14 -0.59
CA TYR A 114 8.20 1.31 0.29
C TYR A 114 8.57 -0.18 0.28
N GLY A 115 9.71 -0.54 -0.33
CA GLY A 115 10.14 -1.92 -0.53
C GLY A 115 10.46 -2.65 0.77
N CYS A 116 9.72 -3.71 1.09
CA CYS A 116 9.95 -4.53 2.27
C CYS A 116 9.33 -5.93 2.15
N TYR A 117 9.57 -6.80 3.14
CA TYR A 117 8.85 -8.06 3.19
C TYR A 117 7.40 -7.81 3.61
N TYR A 118 6.47 -8.24 2.76
CA TYR A 118 5.03 -8.16 2.98
C TYR A 118 4.32 -9.31 2.29
N TYR A 119 3.00 -9.39 2.44
CA TYR A 119 2.19 -10.37 1.71
C TYR A 119 2.28 -10.10 0.20
N ARG A 120 2.46 -11.16 -0.60
CA ARG A 120 2.60 -11.07 -2.07
C ARG A 120 1.39 -10.47 -2.77
#